data_AF-A0A2G8HT20-F1
#
_entry.id   AF-A0A2G8HT20-F1
#
_cell.length_a   1.000
_cell.length_b   1.000
_cell.length_c   1.000
_cell.angle_alpha   90.00
_cell.angle_beta   90.00
_cell.angle_gamma   90.00
#
_symmetry.space_group_name_H-M   'P 1'
#
loop_
_entity.id
_entity.type
_entity.pdbx_description
1 polymer ?
#
loop_
_entity_poly.entity_id
_entity_poly.type
_entity_poly.pdbx_seq_one_letter_code
_entity_poly.pdbx_strand_id
1 'polypeptide(L)'
;MNEQALKERIKSIAKDEGKDFGEVWRSLVLERFLARISGSEYRDQFIFKGGLLLSHYIDIGRETKDVDFLANKINADVPNIEKSFIEICSVQIEDGFSFKFAEVVPLEQPHMNYPGYRLNIDLTFGQKMKDKIQVDIGVGDLVDPKLESLELYEYKGKPIFEGAITLQIYPVETIFAEKLETVVSKGAANSRMKDFHDLLLLSRENSLLDIAKLQNSIDTTFTTRNTNKELPVSFEEDEFAAMQTLWAAHLRKLGKVASQLSIPATLESVVTEINDWLADKKIS
;
A
#
# COMPACT_ATOMS: atom_id res chain seq x y z
N MET A 1 23.67 -14.98 4.02
CA MET A 1 23.10 -15.92 3.03
C MET A 1 23.67 -15.57 1.64
N ASN A 2 24.02 -16.56 0.79
CA ASN A 2 24.53 -16.27 -0.57
C ASN A 2 23.40 -16.30 -1.63
N GLU A 3 23.69 -15.88 -2.87
CA GLU A 3 22.70 -15.81 -3.96
C GLU A 3 21.97 -17.13 -4.22
N GLN A 4 22.70 -18.24 -4.29
CA GLN A 4 22.12 -19.53 -4.62
C GLN A 4 21.18 -19.99 -3.51
N ALA A 5 21.61 -19.83 -2.25
CA ALA A 5 20.81 -20.16 -1.08
C ALA A 5 19.52 -19.31 -1.02
N LEU A 6 19.59 -18.01 -1.30
CA LEU A 6 18.38 -17.16 -1.32
C LEU A 6 17.45 -17.58 -2.47
N LYS A 7 17.96 -17.81 -3.68
CA LYS A 7 17.15 -18.26 -4.82
C LYS A 7 16.43 -19.57 -4.54
N GLU A 8 17.13 -20.55 -3.96
CA GLU A 8 16.54 -21.84 -3.59
C GLU A 8 15.48 -21.68 -2.50
N ARG A 9 15.74 -20.82 -1.50
CA ARG A 9 14.77 -20.51 -0.44
C ARG A 9 13.51 -19.87 -1.01
N ILE A 10 13.62 -18.86 -1.87
CA ILE A 10 12.47 -18.22 -2.55
C ILE A 10 11.70 -19.24 -3.39
N LYS A 11 12.38 -20.13 -4.14
CA LYS A 11 11.70 -21.21 -4.90
C LYS A 11 10.93 -22.17 -4.00
N SER A 12 11.49 -22.54 -2.85
CA SER A 12 10.79 -23.40 -1.88
C SER A 12 9.56 -22.69 -1.33
N ILE A 13 9.68 -21.43 -0.98
CA ILE A 13 8.58 -20.62 -0.45
C ILE A 13 7.46 -20.49 -1.48
N ALA A 14 7.81 -20.06 -2.70
CA ALA A 14 6.86 -19.89 -3.79
C ALA A 14 6.08 -21.18 -4.06
N LYS A 15 6.77 -22.32 -4.09
CA LYS A 15 6.13 -23.63 -4.26
C LYS A 15 5.18 -23.97 -3.10
N ASP A 16 5.64 -23.80 -1.87
CA ASP A 16 4.88 -24.20 -0.67
C ASP A 16 3.66 -23.30 -0.43
N GLU A 17 3.73 -22.02 -0.82
CA GLU A 17 2.62 -21.05 -0.70
C GLU A 17 1.76 -20.93 -1.96
N GLY A 18 2.10 -21.64 -3.05
CA GLY A 18 1.38 -21.54 -4.32
C GLY A 18 1.53 -20.19 -5.03
N LYS A 19 2.59 -19.44 -4.71
CA LYS A 19 2.97 -18.15 -5.31
C LYS A 19 4.01 -18.35 -6.41
N ASP A 20 4.25 -17.32 -7.22
CA ASP A 20 5.40 -17.33 -8.11
C ASP A 20 6.68 -16.77 -7.45
N PHE A 21 7.83 -17.04 -8.08
CA PHE A 21 9.13 -16.60 -7.56
C PHE A 21 9.20 -15.06 -7.43
N GLY A 22 8.63 -14.34 -8.39
CA GLY A 22 8.67 -12.89 -8.47
C GLY A 22 7.87 -12.23 -7.35
N GLU A 23 6.70 -12.78 -6.99
CA GLU A 23 5.88 -12.30 -5.87
C GLU A 23 6.62 -12.40 -4.53
N VAL A 24 7.21 -13.57 -4.24
CA VAL A 24 7.99 -13.79 -3.00
C VAL A 24 9.25 -12.91 -2.99
N TRP A 25 9.96 -12.83 -4.12
CA TRP A 25 11.12 -11.96 -4.27
C TRP A 25 10.76 -10.50 -4.01
N ARG A 26 9.68 -10.00 -4.63
CA ARG A 26 9.21 -8.62 -4.48
C ARG A 26 8.87 -8.31 -3.03
N SER A 27 8.13 -9.20 -2.36
CA SER A 27 7.77 -9.03 -0.94
C SER A 27 9.02 -8.86 -0.07
N LEU A 28 10.00 -9.76 -0.22
CA LEU A 28 11.25 -9.69 0.54
C LEU A 28 12.03 -8.42 0.25
N VAL A 29 12.13 -8.02 -1.02
CA VAL A 29 12.82 -6.81 -1.43
C VAL A 29 12.20 -5.57 -0.78
N LEU A 30 10.88 -5.45 -0.81
CA LEU A 30 10.19 -4.29 -0.24
C LEU A 30 10.41 -4.23 1.27
N GLU A 31 10.35 -5.35 1.98
CA GLU A 31 10.67 -5.41 3.41
C GLU A 31 12.11 -5.01 3.70
N ARG A 32 13.08 -5.45 2.88
CA ARG A 32 14.49 -5.03 3.04
C ARG A 32 14.66 -3.54 2.84
N PHE A 33 13.86 -2.93 1.98
CA PHE A 33 13.86 -1.49 1.81
C PHE A 33 13.22 -0.78 3.02
N LEU A 34 12.10 -1.29 3.53
CA LEU A 34 11.46 -0.79 4.77
C LEU A 34 12.42 -0.85 5.98
N ALA A 35 13.21 -1.93 6.09
CA ALA A 35 14.22 -2.06 7.13
C ALA A 35 15.29 -0.96 7.09
N ARG A 36 15.67 -0.49 5.89
CA ARG A 36 16.62 0.63 5.71
C ARG A 36 16.02 1.95 6.15
N ILE A 37 14.74 2.17 5.85
CA ILE A 37 14.02 3.35 6.37
C ILE A 37 13.95 3.28 7.90
N SER A 38 13.58 2.12 8.46
CA SER A 38 13.50 1.89 9.91
C SER A 38 14.83 2.13 10.62
N GLY A 39 15.96 1.79 10.00
CA GLY A 39 17.31 2.00 10.53
C GLY A 39 17.92 3.37 10.23
N SER A 40 17.22 4.24 9.49
CA SER A 40 17.72 5.56 9.10
C SER A 40 17.30 6.67 10.06
N GLU A 41 17.98 7.82 10.00
CA GLU A 41 17.56 9.05 10.68
C GLU A 41 16.24 9.62 10.12
N TYR A 42 15.78 9.12 8.97
CA TYR A 42 14.57 9.55 8.27
C TYR A 42 13.31 8.78 8.68
N ARG A 43 13.41 7.80 9.60
CA ARG A 43 12.28 6.97 10.04
C ARG A 43 11.05 7.79 10.47
N ASP A 44 11.28 8.92 11.12
CA ASP A 44 10.19 9.79 11.61
C ASP A 44 9.74 10.83 10.57
N GLN A 45 10.42 10.88 9.42
CA GLN A 45 10.13 11.80 8.30
C GLN A 45 9.34 11.17 7.15
N PHE A 46 9.20 9.85 7.12
CA PHE A 46 8.40 9.14 6.12
C PHE A 46 7.44 8.17 6.79
N ILE A 47 6.15 8.44 6.66
CA ILE A 47 5.10 7.61 7.25
C ILE A 47 4.67 6.57 6.23
N PHE A 48 4.87 5.30 6.54
CA PHE A 48 4.51 4.18 5.67
C PHE A 48 3.00 4.08 5.50
N LYS A 49 2.52 3.90 4.26
CA LYS A 49 1.11 3.85 3.92
C LYS A 49 0.81 2.89 2.76
N GLY A 50 -0.42 2.94 2.27
CA GLY A 50 -0.81 2.33 1.01
C GLY A 50 -1.05 0.82 1.08
N GLY A 51 -0.96 0.18 -0.09
CA GLY A 51 -1.39 -1.22 -0.24
C GLY A 51 -0.46 -2.22 0.45
N LEU A 52 0.85 -1.95 0.47
CA LEU A 52 1.81 -2.82 1.15
C LEU A 52 1.60 -2.80 2.67
N LEU A 53 1.34 -1.62 3.26
CA LEU A 53 0.97 -1.56 4.68
C LEU A 53 -0.34 -2.31 4.95
N LEU A 54 -1.34 -2.16 4.07
CA LEU A 54 -2.60 -2.87 4.21
C LEU A 54 -2.43 -4.40 4.25
N SER A 55 -1.49 -4.96 3.47
CA SER A 55 -1.21 -6.40 3.51
C SER A 55 -0.59 -6.91 4.82
N HIS A 56 -0.11 -6.03 5.72
CA HIS A 56 0.27 -6.43 7.08
C HIS A 56 -0.93 -6.57 8.02
N TYR A 57 -2.09 -5.99 7.68
CA TYR A 57 -3.30 -6.08 8.49
C TYR A 57 -4.22 -7.22 8.07
N ILE A 58 -4.37 -7.42 6.76
CA ILE A 58 -5.39 -8.31 6.18
C ILE A 58 -4.86 -9.01 4.93
N ASP A 59 -5.43 -10.17 4.58
CA ASP A 59 -5.14 -10.81 3.30
C ASP A 59 -5.89 -10.08 2.17
N ILE A 60 -5.17 -9.20 1.46
CA ILE A 60 -5.70 -8.45 0.31
C ILE A 60 -5.73 -9.27 -0.98
N GLY A 61 -5.20 -10.49 -1.01
CA GLY A 61 -5.25 -11.39 -2.18
C GLY A 61 -4.64 -10.86 -3.49
N ARG A 62 -3.91 -9.75 -3.44
CA ARG A 62 -3.31 -9.11 -4.62
C ARG A 62 -1.90 -8.64 -4.31
N GLU A 63 -1.04 -8.69 -5.31
CA GLU A 63 0.32 -8.17 -5.21
C GLU A 63 0.35 -6.66 -4.93
N THR A 64 1.39 -6.25 -4.21
CA THR A 64 1.82 -4.87 -4.02
C THR A 64 3.19 -4.71 -4.67
N LYS A 65 3.28 -3.83 -5.67
CA LYS A 65 4.50 -3.68 -6.48
C LYS A 65 5.40 -2.55 -5.98
N ASP A 66 4.75 -1.60 -5.32
CA ASP A 66 5.30 -0.31 -4.94
C ASP A 66 5.15 -0.16 -3.43
N VAL A 67 5.96 0.70 -2.86
CA VAL A 67 5.86 1.12 -1.45
C VAL A 67 5.48 2.60 -1.41
N ASP A 68 4.47 2.92 -0.62
CA ASP A 68 3.93 4.27 -0.53
C ASP A 68 4.32 4.90 0.82
N PHE A 69 4.73 6.16 0.81
CA PHE A 69 4.96 6.96 2.02
C PHE A 69 4.25 8.31 1.94
N LEU A 70 3.98 8.90 3.10
CA LEU A 70 3.72 10.33 3.24
C LEU A 70 4.99 11.02 3.77
N ALA A 71 5.42 12.09 3.12
CA ALA A 71 6.44 12.98 3.66
C ALA A 71 5.92 13.71 4.90
N ASN A 72 6.67 13.65 6.00
CA ASN A 72 6.31 14.17 7.30
C ASN A 72 7.48 14.94 7.91
N LYS A 73 7.25 16.10 8.53
CA LYS A 73 8.30 16.88 9.22
C LYS A 73 9.56 17.13 8.36
N ILE A 74 9.41 17.15 7.05
CA ILE A 74 10.47 17.41 6.07
C ILE A 74 9.95 18.43 5.04
N ASN A 75 10.84 19.29 4.55
CA ASN A 75 10.55 20.08 3.36
C ASN A 75 10.58 19.16 2.14
N ALA A 76 9.42 18.83 1.60
CA ALA A 76 9.26 17.89 0.50
C ALA A 76 9.53 18.55 -0.85
N ASP A 77 10.75 19.08 -1.04
CA ASP A 77 11.27 19.47 -2.36
C ASP A 77 12.17 18.37 -2.94
N VAL A 78 12.40 18.41 -4.26
CA VAL A 78 13.19 17.40 -4.98
C VAL A 78 14.57 17.19 -4.32
N PRO A 79 15.40 18.23 -4.07
CA PRO A 79 16.72 18.04 -3.47
C PRO A 79 16.70 17.36 -2.10
N ASN A 80 15.74 17.69 -1.23
CA ASN A 80 15.64 17.08 0.09
C ASN A 80 15.17 15.62 0.01
N ILE A 81 14.21 15.32 -0.88
CA ILE A 81 13.76 13.95 -1.13
C ILE A 81 14.91 13.10 -1.70
N GLU A 82 15.64 13.59 -2.72
CA GLU A 82 16.79 12.87 -3.28
C GLU A 82 17.84 12.57 -2.23
N LYS A 83 18.26 13.59 -1.47
CA LYS A 83 19.24 13.43 -0.39
C LYS A 83 18.80 12.37 0.61
N SER A 84 17.55 12.44 1.07
CA SER A 84 17.00 11.50 2.05
C SER A 84 17.07 10.06 1.55
N PHE A 85 16.65 9.82 0.31
CA PHE A 85 16.62 8.47 -0.24
C PHE A 85 17.99 7.93 -0.66
N ILE A 86 18.95 8.79 -1.00
CA ILE A 86 20.36 8.40 -1.15
C ILE A 86 20.92 7.89 0.19
N GLU A 87 20.65 8.60 1.28
CA GLU A 87 21.14 8.23 2.61
C GLU A 87 20.42 6.99 3.16
N ILE A 88 19.10 6.86 2.97
CA ILE A 88 18.32 5.64 3.28
C ILE A 88 18.90 4.44 2.53
N CYS A 89 19.15 4.56 1.22
CA CYS A 89 19.75 3.47 0.43
C CYS A 89 21.14 3.04 0.92
N SER A 90 21.86 3.97 1.58
CA SER A 90 23.22 3.76 2.09
C SER A 90 23.25 3.11 3.48
N VAL A 91 22.11 2.96 4.15
CA VAL A 91 22.01 2.28 5.45
C VAL A 91 22.51 0.84 5.33
N GLN A 92 23.52 0.52 6.15
CA GLN A 92 24.15 -0.79 6.15
C GLN A 92 23.35 -1.76 7.02
N ILE A 93 22.81 -2.79 6.36
CA ILE A 93 22.18 -3.94 7.01
C ILE A 93 22.85 -5.20 6.46
N GLU A 94 23.23 -6.13 7.33
CA GLU A 94 23.93 -7.38 6.95
C GLU A 94 22.99 -8.43 6.30
N ASP A 95 22.15 -7.99 5.37
CA ASP A 95 21.16 -8.82 4.68
C ASP A 95 21.60 -9.26 3.27
N GLY A 96 22.67 -8.67 2.73
CA GLY A 96 23.19 -8.95 1.39
C GLY A 96 22.52 -8.19 0.25
N PHE A 97 21.56 -7.31 0.54
CA PHE A 97 20.94 -6.40 -0.42
C PHE A 97 21.70 -5.08 -0.52
N SER A 98 21.76 -4.53 -1.71
CA SER A 98 22.29 -3.20 -2.00
C SER A 98 21.23 -2.43 -2.76
N PHE A 99 20.90 -1.24 -2.26
CA PHE A 99 19.97 -0.33 -2.89
C PHE A 99 20.75 0.90 -3.37
N LYS A 100 20.36 1.42 -4.53
CA LYS A 100 20.95 2.62 -5.10
C LYS A 100 19.83 3.50 -5.64
N PHE A 101 19.72 4.71 -5.10
CA PHE A 101 18.83 5.73 -5.64
C PHE A 101 19.17 5.99 -7.12
N ALA A 102 18.15 5.94 -7.99
CA ALA A 102 18.33 6.14 -9.42
C ALA A 102 17.77 7.48 -9.89
N GLU A 103 16.51 7.77 -9.58
CA GLU A 103 15.85 9.01 -10.01
C GLU A 103 14.62 9.34 -9.15
N VAL A 104 14.22 10.62 -9.20
CA VAL A 104 12.95 11.14 -8.72
C VAL A 104 12.21 11.84 -9.85
N VAL A 105 10.92 11.56 -9.96
CA VAL A 105 10.01 12.17 -10.94
C VAL A 105 8.78 12.68 -10.19
N PRO A 106 8.32 13.92 -10.42
CA PRO A 106 7.04 14.38 -9.92
C PRO A 106 5.91 13.48 -10.44
N LEU A 107 4.93 13.16 -9.61
CA LEU A 107 3.72 12.47 -10.06
C LEU A 107 2.92 13.37 -11.00
N GLU A 108 2.44 12.81 -12.11
CA GLU A 108 1.70 13.56 -13.15
C GLU A 108 0.40 14.19 -12.63
N GLN A 109 -0.24 13.53 -11.65
CA GLN A 109 -1.42 14.05 -10.96
C GLN A 109 -0.97 14.53 -9.58
N PRO A 110 -0.85 15.86 -9.35
CA PRO A 110 -0.56 16.36 -8.02
C PRO A 110 -1.67 15.95 -7.06
N HIS A 111 -1.29 15.66 -5.82
CA HIS A 111 -2.22 15.42 -4.75
C HIS A 111 -2.42 16.75 -4.02
N MET A 112 -3.64 17.29 -4.06
CA MET A 112 -3.92 18.66 -3.64
C MET A 112 -2.98 19.68 -4.32
N ASN A 113 -2.36 20.58 -3.53
CA ASN A 113 -1.45 21.63 -4.02
C ASN A 113 0.02 21.17 -4.09
N TYR A 114 0.33 19.91 -3.77
CA TYR A 114 1.70 19.43 -3.70
C TYR A 114 2.00 18.42 -4.81
N PRO A 115 3.16 18.52 -5.47
CA PRO A 115 3.64 17.44 -6.31
C PRO A 115 4.00 16.27 -5.40
N GLY A 116 3.29 15.15 -5.53
CA GLY A 116 3.81 13.89 -5.02
C GLY A 116 5.02 13.47 -5.86
N TYR A 117 5.80 12.51 -5.37
CA TYR A 117 7.02 12.05 -6.03
C TYR A 117 6.98 10.55 -6.27
N ARG A 118 7.58 10.13 -7.38
CA ARG A 118 7.92 8.74 -7.66
C ARG A 118 9.42 8.60 -7.71
N LEU A 119 9.95 7.69 -6.92
CA LEU A 119 11.38 7.38 -6.87
C LEU A 119 11.60 6.00 -7.48
N ASN A 120 12.62 5.89 -8.30
CA ASN A 120 13.12 4.59 -8.75
C ASN A 120 14.42 4.28 -8.03
N ILE A 121 14.50 3.06 -7.48
CA ILE A 121 15.64 2.59 -6.71
C ILE A 121 16.10 1.27 -7.34
N ASP A 122 17.35 1.25 -7.77
CA ASP A 122 17.99 0.06 -8.27
C ASP A 122 18.37 -0.85 -7.10
N LEU A 123 18.11 -2.14 -7.27
CA LEU A 123 18.41 -3.18 -6.31
C LEU A 123 19.46 -4.14 -6.88
N THR A 124 20.39 -4.56 -6.03
CA THR A 124 21.21 -5.76 -6.27
C THR A 124 21.23 -6.67 -5.03
N PHE A 125 21.19 -7.99 -5.23
CA PHE A 125 21.55 -8.98 -4.21
C PHE A 125 22.72 -9.83 -4.72
N GLY A 126 23.83 -9.79 -4.01
CA GLY A 126 25.10 -10.35 -4.49
C GLY A 126 25.64 -9.61 -5.72
N GLN A 127 26.07 -10.35 -6.74
CA GLN A 127 26.60 -9.86 -8.01
C GLN A 127 25.58 -9.94 -9.17
N LYS A 128 24.64 -10.90 -9.15
CA LYS A 128 23.82 -11.24 -10.33
C LYS A 128 22.34 -10.94 -10.21
N MET A 129 21.77 -10.94 -9.00
CA MET A 129 20.33 -10.64 -8.85
C MET A 129 20.14 -9.14 -8.86
N LYS A 130 19.45 -8.62 -9.87
CA LYS A 130 19.17 -7.19 -10.03
C LYS A 130 17.69 -6.99 -10.26
N ASP A 131 17.15 -5.92 -9.70
CA ASP A 131 15.76 -5.51 -9.89
C ASP A 131 15.64 -4.00 -9.67
N LYS A 132 14.44 -3.46 -9.79
CA LYS A 132 14.09 -2.10 -9.42
C LYS A 132 12.84 -2.09 -8.56
N ILE A 133 12.83 -1.19 -7.57
CA ILE A 133 11.62 -0.87 -6.83
C ILE A 133 11.21 0.58 -7.09
N GLN A 134 9.91 0.79 -6.97
CA GLN A 134 9.30 2.09 -7.06
C GLN A 134 8.80 2.50 -5.67
N VAL A 135 9.08 3.75 -5.30
CA VAL A 135 8.62 4.35 -4.05
C VAL A 135 7.80 5.57 -4.41
N ASP A 136 6.54 5.62 -3.99
CA ASP A 136 5.68 6.78 -4.19
C ASP A 136 5.59 7.58 -2.87
N ILE A 137 5.82 8.89 -2.95
CA ILE A 137 5.80 9.82 -1.82
C ILE A 137 4.64 10.80 -2.01
N GLY A 138 3.61 10.67 -1.18
CA GLY A 138 2.57 11.68 -1.03
C GLY A 138 3.07 12.86 -0.20
N VAL A 139 2.44 14.02 -0.38
CA VAL A 139 2.75 15.25 0.38
C VAL A 139 1.44 15.95 0.74
N GLY A 140 1.35 16.45 1.96
CA GLY A 140 0.31 17.40 2.38
C GLY A 140 -0.92 16.82 3.05
N ASP A 141 -1.10 15.49 3.07
CA ASP A 141 -2.16 14.87 3.88
C ASP A 141 -1.92 15.10 5.38
N LEU A 142 -2.99 15.37 6.12
CA LEU A 142 -2.95 15.42 7.58
C LEU A 142 -3.23 14.02 8.14
N VAL A 143 -2.26 13.46 8.85
CA VAL A 143 -2.38 12.17 9.53
C VAL A 143 -1.75 12.26 10.91
N ASP A 144 -2.35 11.58 11.87
CA ASP A 144 -1.73 11.27 13.16
C ASP A 144 -1.11 9.87 13.05
N PRO A 145 0.21 9.74 12.78
CA PRO A 145 0.82 8.45 12.56
C PRO A 145 0.98 7.67 13.86
N LYS A 146 1.04 6.35 13.71
CA LYS A 146 1.35 5.41 14.80
C LYS A 146 2.79 4.92 14.62
N LEU A 147 3.59 4.95 15.68
CA LEU A 147 4.85 4.21 15.71
C LEU A 147 4.53 2.74 16.01
N GLU A 148 4.80 1.84 15.06
CA GLU A 148 4.47 0.42 15.18
C GLU A 148 5.66 -0.48 14.83
N SER A 149 5.74 -1.60 15.56
CA SER A 149 6.61 -2.73 15.21
C SER A 149 5.87 -3.63 14.24
N LEU A 150 6.33 -3.69 12.99
CA LEU A 150 5.79 -4.54 11.95
C LEU A 150 6.60 -5.83 11.89
N GLU A 151 5.94 -6.97 12.07
CA GLU A 151 6.53 -8.28 11.80
C GLU A 151 6.78 -8.42 10.29
N LEU A 152 7.97 -8.89 9.95
CA LEU A 152 8.40 -9.16 8.58
C LEU A 152 8.07 -10.59 8.18
N TYR A 153 8.21 -10.87 6.89
CA TYR A 153 7.88 -12.14 6.27
C TYR A 153 8.56 -13.32 6.96
N GLU A 154 7.72 -14.18 7.54
CA GLU A 154 8.13 -15.45 8.11
C GLU A 154 7.82 -16.61 7.17
N TYR A 155 8.73 -17.58 7.14
CA TYR A 155 8.51 -18.84 6.45
C TYR A 155 8.72 -20.00 7.42
N LYS A 156 7.65 -20.78 7.64
CA LYS A 156 7.61 -21.90 8.61
C LYS A 156 7.95 -21.45 10.04
N GLY A 157 7.37 -20.32 10.46
CA GLY A 157 7.52 -19.74 11.80
C GLY A 157 8.93 -19.24 12.10
N LYS A 158 9.68 -18.86 11.06
CA LYS A 158 11.00 -18.27 11.19
C LYS A 158 11.16 -17.11 10.22
N PRO A 159 11.67 -15.96 10.66
CA PRO A 159 11.97 -14.87 9.75
C PRO A 159 13.06 -15.29 8.75
N ILE A 160 13.02 -14.68 7.58
CA ILE A 160 14.07 -14.88 6.57
C ILE A 160 15.31 -14.03 6.90
N PHE A 161 15.09 -12.84 7.47
CA PHE A 161 16.11 -11.89 7.92
C PHE A 161 15.81 -11.49 9.38
N GLU A 162 15.72 -10.19 9.72
CA GLU A 162 15.15 -9.80 11.02
C GLU A 162 13.65 -10.11 11.14
N GLY A 163 13.18 -10.26 12.37
CA GLY A 163 11.78 -10.61 12.67
C GLY A 163 10.82 -9.44 12.53
N ALA A 164 11.25 -8.24 12.93
CA ALA A 164 10.40 -7.06 12.90
C ALA A 164 11.21 -5.78 12.67
N ILE A 165 10.53 -4.74 12.18
CA ILE A 165 11.03 -3.38 12.00
C ILE A 165 10.09 -2.38 12.65
N THR A 166 10.57 -1.18 12.97
CA THR A 166 9.73 -0.14 13.60
C THR A 166 9.65 1.09 12.70
N LEU A 167 8.43 1.49 12.34
CA LEU A 167 8.16 2.62 11.44
C LEU A 167 7.02 3.49 11.95
N GLN A 168 7.01 4.77 11.54
CA GLN A 168 5.77 5.54 11.54
C GLN A 168 4.88 4.99 10.43
N ILE A 169 3.64 4.66 10.77
CA ILE A 169 2.69 4.07 9.83
C ILE A 169 1.35 4.82 9.86
N TYR A 170 0.59 4.68 8.80
CA TYR A 170 -0.80 5.08 8.77
C TYR A 170 -1.65 4.21 9.71
N PRO A 171 -2.55 4.81 10.52
CA PRO A 171 -3.67 4.08 11.10
C PRO A 171 -4.49 3.42 9.99
N VAL A 172 -4.98 2.21 10.24
CA VAL A 172 -5.80 1.46 9.26
C VAL A 172 -7.07 2.23 8.90
N GLU A 173 -7.62 2.98 9.85
CA GLU A 173 -8.77 3.89 9.65
C GLU A 173 -8.47 4.98 8.62
N THR A 174 -7.25 5.53 8.63
CA THR A 174 -6.82 6.53 7.64
C THR A 174 -6.63 5.91 6.26
N ILE A 175 -6.15 4.66 6.18
CA ILE A 175 -6.09 3.92 4.90
C ILE A 175 -7.49 3.74 4.32
N PHE A 176 -8.47 3.36 5.16
CA PHE A 176 -9.87 3.26 4.74
C PHE A 176 -10.40 4.61 4.25
N ALA A 177 -10.22 5.66 5.05
CA ALA A 177 -10.69 7.01 4.74
C ALA A 177 -10.15 7.54 3.40
N GLU A 178 -8.86 7.38 3.13
CA GLU A 178 -8.26 7.81 1.85
C GLU A 178 -8.77 7.03 0.64
N LYS A 179 -9.07 5.74 0.82
CA LYS A 179 -9.64 4.91 -0.25
C LYS A 179 -11.08 5.30 -0.53
N LEU A 180 -11.88 5.50 0.51
CA LEU A 180 -13.26 5.95 0.37
C LEU A 180 -13.31 7.33 -0.28
N GLU A 181 -12.46 8.26 0.17
CA GLU A 181 -12.34 9.59 -0.44
C GLU A 181 -11.95 9.49 -1.92
N THR A 182 -10.99 8.63 -2.29
CA THR A 182 -10.59 8.43 -3.69
C THR A 182 -11.73 7.86 -4.53
N VAL A 183 -12.52 6.95 -3.96
CA VAL A 183 -13.70 6.36 -4.61
C VAL A 183 -14.74 7.43 -4.91
N VAL A 184 -15.04 8.29 -3.93
CA VAL A 184 -16.01 9.39 -4.06
C VAL A 184 -15.48 10.47 -5.03
N SER A 185 -14.26 10.96 -4.84
CA SER A 185 -13.73 12.09 -5.61
C SER A 185 -13.52 11.79 -7.09
N LYS A 186 -13.18 10.55 -7.44
CA LYS A 186 -13.01 10.16 -8.85
C LYS A 186 -14.32 9.83 -9.56
N GLY A 187 -15.39 9.54 -8.83
CA GLY A 187 -16.69 9.20 -9.40
C GLY A 187 -16.60 8.13 -10.50
N ALA A 188 -17.38 8.29 -11.56
CA ALA A 188 -17.41 7.38 -12.71
C ALA A 188 -16.12 7.32 -13.54
N ALA A 189 -15.22 8.30 -13.39
CA ALA A 189 -13.92 8.30 -14.04
C ALA A 189 -12.89 7.41 -13.30
N ASN A 190 -13.30 6.73 -12.23
CA ASN A 190 -12.41 5.97 -11.38
C ASN A 190 -11.96 4.65 -12.01
N SER A 191 -10.66 4.54 -12.31
CA SER A 191 -10.04 3.30 -12.79
C SER A 191 -9.39 2.45 -11.70
N ARG A 192 -9.40 2.92 -10.44
CA ARG A 192 -8.70 2.30 -9.31
C ARG A 192 -9.55 1.22 -8.63
N MET A 193 -9.84 0.15 -9.37
CA MET A 193 -10.64 -0.99 -8.87
C MET A 193 -10.10 -1.61 -7.58
N LYS A 194 -8.79 -1.51 -7.34
CA LYS A 194 -8.16 -1.95 -6.09
C LYS A 194 -8.69 -1.23 -4.84
N ASP A 195 -9.15 0.02 -4.95
CA ASP A 195 -9.65 0.75 -3.78
C ASP A 195 -11.04 0.22 -3.36
N PHE A 196 -11.92 -0.12 -4.31
CA PHE A 196 -13.18 -0.84 -4.03
C PHE A 196 -12.93 -2.22 -3.42
N HIS A 197 -11.98 -2.97 -3.98
CA HIS A 197 -11.58 -4.27 -3.45
C HIS A 197 -11.08 -4.17 -2.00
N ASP A 198 -10.16 -3.24 -1.73
CA ASP A 198 -9.56 -3.08 -0.41
C ASP A 198 -10.60 -2.60 0.62
N LEU A 199 -11.52 -1.69 0.25
CA LEU A 199 -12.62 -1.24 1.11
C LEU A 199 -13.59 -2.37 1.46
N LEU A 200 -13.93 -3.22 0.50
CA LEU A 200 -14.77 -4.40 0.72
C LEU A 200 -14.14 -5.33 1.77
N LEU A 201 -12.86 -5.66 1.59
CA LEU A 201 -12.16 -6.54 2.53
C LEU A 201 -12.03 -5.91 3.92
N LEU A 202 -11.66 -4.63 4.01
CA LEU A 202 -11.62 -3.91 5.28
C LEU A 202 -12.98 -3.89 5.99
N SER A 203 -14.08 -3.76 5.25
CA SER A 203 -15.44 -3.77 5.79
C SER A 203 -15.84 -5.15 6.35
N ARG A 204 -15.28 -6.23 5.80
CA ARG A 204 -15.51 -7.61 6.26
C ARG A 204 -14.68 -7.99 7.49
N GLU A 205 -13.60 -7.26 7.77
CA GLU A 205 -12.68 -7.57 8.86
C GLU A 205 -13.17 -7.02 10.19
N ASN A 206 -13.83 -7.91 10.95
CA ASN A 206 -14.43 -7.56 12.23
C ASN A 206 -13.36 -7.15 13.25
N SER A 207 -13.58 -6.05 13.95
CA SER A 207 -12.73 -5.53 15.04
C SER A 207 -11.41 -4.90 14.62
N LEU A 208 -11.08 -4.84 13.33
CA LEU A 208 -9.87 -4.15 12.86
C LEU A 208 -9.99 -2.63 12.96
N LEU A 209 -11.19 -2.10 12.69
CA LEU A 209 -11.48 -0.67 12.62
C LEU A 209 -12.14 -0.20 13.91
N ASP A 210 -11.56 0.81 14.56
CA ASP A 210 -12.25 1.59 15.58
C ASP A 210 -13.18 2.59 14.89
N ILE A 211 -14.50 2.42 15.06
CA ILE A 211 -15.51 3.22 14.34
C ILE A 211 -15.42 4.71 14.68
N ALA A 212 -15.08 5.07 15.91
CA ALA A 212 -14.98 6.48 16.29
C ALA A 212 -13.75 7.13 15.65
N LYS A 213 -12.62 6.42 15.63
CA LYS A 213 -11.42 6.87 14.91
C LYS A 213 -11.64 6.93 13.41
N LEU A 214 -12.36 5.96 12.86
CA LEU A 214 -12.69 5.89 11.44
C LEU A 214 -13.51 7.09 10.99
N GLN A 215 -14.57 7.44 11.72
CA GLN A 215 -15.36 8.63 11.42
C GLN A 215 -14.48 9.89 11.41
N ASN A 216 -13.62 10.05 12.42
CA ASN A 216 -12.71 11.18 12.50
C ASN A 216 -11.70 11.20 11.33
N SER A 217 -11.15 10.05 10.94
CA SER A 217 -10.25 9.93 9.79
C SER A 217 -10.98 10.28 8.49
N ILE A 218 -12.21 9.80 8.28
CA ILE A 218 -13.03 10.15 7.12
C ILE A 218 -13.25 11.67 7.07
N ASP A 219 -13.74 12.28 8.15
CA ASP A 219 -14.01 13.71 8.18
C ASP A 219 -12.74 14.55 7.93
N THR A 220 -11.62 14.15 8.55
CA THR A 220 -10.32 14.81 8.36
C THR A 220 -9.83 14.69 6.92
N THR A 221 -9.88 13.49 6.34
CA THR A 221 -9.39 13.24 4.97
C THR A 221 -10.22 14.01 3.94
N PHE A 222 -11.55 13.91 4.00
CA PHE A 222 -12.44 14.60 3.06
C PHE A 222 -12.30 16.13 3.16
N THR A 223 -12.21 16.66 4.39
CA THR A 223 -12.01 18.10 4.61
C THR A 223 -10.65 18.56 4.10
N THR A 224 -9.58 17.83 4.41
CA THR A 224 -8.21 18.19 4.00
C THR A 224 -8.07 18.20 2.48
N ARG A 225 -8.69 17.22 1.81
CA ARG A 225 -8.66 17.09 0.35
C ARG A 225 -9.72 17.92 -0.38
N ASN A 226 -10.57 18.64 0.36
CA ASN A 226 -11.67 19.44 -0.17
C ASN A 226 -12.62 18.64 -1.09
N THR A 227 -12.93 17.40 -0.66
CA THR A 227 -13.84 16.49 -1.35
C THR A 227 -15.20 16.54 -0.68
N ASN A 228 -16.26 16.73 -1.46
CA ASN A 228 -17.62 16.62 -0.93
C ASN A 228 -17.89 15.17 -0.51
N LYS A 229 -18.26 14.97 0.76
CA LYS A 229 -18.58 13.65 1.30
C LYS A 229 -19.99 13.23 0.86
N GLU A 230 -20.07 12.69 -0.35
CA GLU A 230 -21.29 12.15 -0.93
C GLU A 230 -21.40 10.66 -0.57
N LEU A 231 -22.04 10.38 0.57
CA LEU A 231 -22.38 9.03 1.03
C LEU A 231 -23.90 8.86 1.08
N PRO A 232 -24.46 7.67 0.73
CA PRO A 232 -23.75 6.47 0.27
C PRO A 232 -23.10 6.65 -1.12
N VAL A 233 -22.08 5.85 -1.41
CA VAL A 233 -21.43 5.85 -2.73
C VAL A 233 -22.44 5.37 -3.78
N SER A 234 -22.67 6.15 -4.83
CA SER A 234 -23.60 5.78 -5.90
C SER A 234 -23.06 6.18 -7.27
N PHE A 235 -23.47 5.45 -8.29
CA PHE A 235 -23.18 5.71 -9.70
C PHE A 235 -24.45 5.48 -10.51
N GLU A 236 -24.57 6.14 -11.66
CA GLU A 236 -25.64 5.91 -12.61
C GLU A 236 -25.47 4.55 -13.33
N GLU A 237 -26.52 4.05 -13.98
CA GLU A 237 -26.53 2.72 -14.60
C GLU A 237 -25.46 2.57 -15.70
N ASP A 238 -25.26 3.61 -16.52
CA ASP A 238 -24.26 3.63 -17.59
C ASP A 238 -22.82 3.75 -17.04
N GLU A 239 -22.65 4.48 -15.93
CA GLU A 239 -21.38 4.57 -15.20
C GLU A 239 -20.97 3.21 -14.60
N PHE A 240 -21.91 2.51 -13.95
CA PHE A 240 -21.69 1.15 -13.49
C PHE A 240 -21.31 0.21 -14.63
N ALA A 241 -21.97 0.29 -15.77
CA ALA A 241 -21.65 -0.54 -16.93
C ALA A 241 -20.20 -0.30 -17.43
N ALA A 242 -19.75 0.96 -17.46
CA ALA A 242 -18.39 1.30 -17.83
C ALA A 242 -17.36 0.77 -16.82
N MET A 243 -17.58 1.02 -15.53
CA MET A 243 -16.68 0.60 -14.45
C MET A 243 -16.66 -0.92 -14.25
N GLN A 244 -17.77 -1.61 -14.53
CA GLN A 244 -17.87 -3.07 -14.49
C GLN A 244 -16.85 -3.75 -15.41
N THR A 245 -16.53 -3.15 -16.56
CA THR A 245 -15.49 -3.67 -17.46
C THR A 245 -14.12 -3.67 -16.79
N LEU A 246 -13.80 -2.62 -16.03
CA LEU A 246 -12.56 -2.49 -15.27
C LEU A 246 -12.55 -3.46 -14.09
N TRP A 247 -13.67 -3.60 -13.38
CA TRP A 247 -13.82 -4.55 -12.28
C TRP A 247 -13.61 -5.99 -12.75
N ALA A 248 -14.24 -6.38 -13.86
CA ALA A 248 -14.04 -7.71 -14.44
C ALA A 248 -12.58 -7.95 -14.85
N ALA A 249 -11.86 -6.93 -15.33
CA ALA A 249 -10.42 -7.03 -15.60
C ALA A 249 -9.60 -7.24 -14.32
N HIS A 250 -9.95 -6.54 -13.24
CA HIS A 250 -9.35 -6.73 -11.92
C HIS A 250 -9.56 -8.16 -11.40
N LEU A 251 -10.78 -8.69 -11.46
CA LEU A 251 -11.08 -10.07 -11.05
C LEU A 251 -10.33 -11.11 -11.88
N ARG A 252 -10.22 -10.91 -13.20
CA ARG A 252 -9.42 -11.82 -14.06
C ARG A 252 -7.96 -11.87 -13.64
N LYS A 253 -7.40 -10.74 -13.18
CA LYS A 253 -6.01 -10.67 -12.68
C LYS A 253 -5.84 -11.40 -11.35
N LEU A 254 -6.83 -11.33 -10.46
CA LEU A 254 -6.84 -12.09 -9.20
C LEU A 254 -7.00 -13.61 -9.43
N GLY A 255 -7.67 -14.01 -10.51
CA GLY A 255 -7.88 -15.41 -10.85
C GLY A 255 -8.63 -16.15 -9.75
N LYS A 256 -8.04 -17.25 -9.24
CA LYS A 256 -8.67 -18.09 -8.20
C LYS A 256 -8.81 -17.38 -6.85
N VAL A 257 -7.97 -16.37 -6.58
CA VAL A 257 -7.97 -15.64 -5.32
C VAL A 257 -9.28 -14.86 -5.13
N ALA A 258 -9.86 -14.35 -6.22
CA ALA A 258 -11.16 -13.68 -6.16
C ALA A 258 -12.27 -14.60 -5.60
N SER A 259 -12.30 -15.87 -6.01
CA SER A 259 -13.24 -16.85 -5.47
C SER A 259 -12.93 -17.21 -4.02
N GLN A 260 -11.65 -17.35 -3.66
CA GLN A 260 -11.23 -17.68 -2.29
C GLN A 260 -11.64 -16.59 -1.30
N LEU A 261 -11.50 -15.32 -1.69
CA LEU A 261 -11.89 -14.17 -0.88
C LEU A 261 -13.37 -13.79 -1.05
N SER A 262 -14.17 -14.59 -1.77
CA SER A 262 -15.59 -14.36 -2.01
C SER A 262 -15.88 -12.94 -2.55
N ILE A 263 -15.08 -12.49 -3.51
CA ILE A 263 -15.21 -11.16 -4.10
C ILE A 263 -16.41 -11.16 -5.08
N PRO A 264 -17.39 -10.25 -4.93
CA PRO A 264 -18.55 -10.18 -5.81
C PRO A 264 -18.16 -9.96 -7.28
N ALA A 265 -18.90 -10.61 -8.19
CA ALA A 265 -18.65 -10.53 -9.63
C ALA A 265 -19.00 -9.15 -10.23
N THR A 266 -19.97 -8.44 -9.63
CA THR A 266 -20.39 -7.12 -10.07
C THR A 266 -19.90 -6.03 -9.11
N LEU A 267 -19.49 -4.90 -9.67
CA LEU A 267 -19.06 -3.74 -8.90
C LEU A 267 -20.23 -3.16 -8.09
N GLU A 268 -21.44 -3.19 -8.64
CA GLU A 268 -22.65 -2.76 -7.94
C GLU A 268 -22.85 -3.53 -6.63
N SER A 269 -22.66 -4.86 -6.62
CA SER A 269 -22.76 -5.64 -5.38
C SER A 269 -21.67 -5.27 -4.37
N VAL A 270 -20.46 -4.93 -4.84
CA VAL A 270 -19.37 -4.43 -3.96
C VAL A 270 -19.76 -3.09 -3.33
N VAL A 271 -20.26 -2.16 -4.13
CA VAL A 271 -20.67 -0.82 -3.65
C VAL A 271 -21.83 -0.93 -2.66
N THR A 272 -22.84 -1.76 -2.96
CA THR A 272 -23.95 -2.04 -2.05
C THR A 272 -23.46 -2.60 -0.72
N GLU A 273 -22.57 -3.59 -0.73
CA GLU A 273 -22.05 -4.18 0.51
C GLU A 273 -21.24 -3.17 1.35
N ILE A 274 -20.42 -2.33 0.72
CA ILE A 274 -19.70 -1.25 1.40
C ILE A 274 -20.68 -0.25 2.02
N ASN A 275 -21.71 0.17 1.27
CA ASN A 275 -22.71 1.13 1.75
C ASN A 275 -23.54 0.57 2.90
N ASP A 276 -23.97 -0.69 2.81
CA ASP A 276 -24.72 -1.36 3.88
C ASP A 276 -23.87 -1.42 5.16
N TRP A 277 -22.58 -1.70 5.03
CA TRP A 277 -21.66 -1.68 6.16
C TRP A 277 -21.50 -0.28 6.76
N LEU A 278 -21.29 0.76 5.93
CA LEU A 278 -21.19 2.14 6.39
C LEU A 278 -22.47 2.56 7.16
N ALA A 279 -23.64 2.19 6.63
CA ALA A 279 -24.92 2.46 7.26
C ALA A 279 -25.10 1.73 8.60
N ASP A 280 -24.73 0.44 8.68
CA ASP A 280 -24.75 -0.34 9.93
C ASP A 280 -23.86 0.29 11.01
N LYS A 281 -22.68 0.80 10.63
CA LYS A 281 -21.75 1.49 11.53
C LYS A 281 -22.14 2.95 11.81
N LYS A 282 -23.21 3.45 11.18
CA LYS A 282 -23.68 4.83 11.28
C LYS A 282 -22.62 5.85 10.84
N ILE A 283 -21.83 5.48 9.83
CA ILE A 283 -20.86 6.36 9.20
C ILE A 283 -21.57 7.11 8.08
N SER A 284 -21.49 8.44 8.14
CA SER A 284 -22.08 9.38 7.16
C SER A 284 -21.13 10.52 6.89
#